data_AF-A0A925PPS2-F1
#
_entry.id   AF-A0A925PPS2-F1
#
_cell.length_a   1.000
_cell.length_b   1.000
_cell.length_c   1.000
_cell.angle_alpha   90.00
_cell.angle_beta   90.00
_cell.angle_gamma   90.00
#
_symmetry.space_group_name_H-M   'P 1'
#
loop_
_entity.id
_entity.type
_entity.pdbx_description
1 polymer ?
#
loop_
_entity_poly.entity_id
_entity_poly.type
_entity_poly.pdbx_seq_one_letter_code
_entity_poly.pdbx_strand_id
1 'polypeptide(L)'
;MLTVINAIHVFGPLHAAWMWGLEHDLPQGWATLLGAIIGLGVIAWQARTGFRHLIRSQEHQANLQRELDKESHRREAAVLAAALRGELLAGAYALVRRSGWLEAIEKIIDDAAKNPQGKFYSEIRIEGVTTPIYDAQASRLGLIGASLAADVAQVYGSIKSQFLLAASEAGRDPKLAKEFVEVQLNLSKVFSKDVLHVCKRLLAFETGTPEDDPGILVEARKVWLIPSPRGTSLTFVYPLWNFAAMQTLEERAVLVLAVSGDSYPIRTVTSYNWPPALEEHHGGRAYCGSRPL
;
A
#
# COMPACT_ATOMS: atom_id res chain seq x y z
N MET A 1 21.28 -45.60 -13.33
CA MET A 1 22.25 -46.72 -13.16
C MET A 1 22.00 -47.60 -11.93
N LEU A 2 21.27 -47.13 -10.90
CA LEU A 2 20.88 -47.96 -9.73
C LEU A 2 19.73 -48.96 -10.00
N THR A 3 18.95 -48.78 -11.06
CA THR A 3 17.83 -49.67 -11.42
C THR A 3 18.26 -51.01 -12.02
N VAL A 4 19.42 -51.08 -12.67
CA VAL A 4 19.90 -52.31 -13.33
C VAL A 4 20.49 -53.30 -12.32
N ILE A 5 21.14 -52.82 -11.27
CA ILE A 5 21.77 -53.67 -10.24
C ILE A 5 20.70 -54.38 -9.38
N ASN A 6 19.55 -53.75 -9.16
CA ASN A 6 18.49 -54.35 -8.33
C ASN A 6 17.68 -55.43 -9.08
N ALA A 7 17.62 -55.39 -10.41
CA ALA A 7 16.94 -56.43 -11.19
C ALA A 7 17.62 -57.80 -11.05
N ILE A 8 18.96 -57.82 -10.99
CA ILE A 8 19.74 -59.07 -10.95
C ILE A 8 19.55 -59.82 -9.62
N HIS A 9 19.42 -59.11 -8.49
CA HIS A 9 19.20 -59.76 -7.19
C HIS A 9 17.77 -60.29 -6.98
N VAL A 10 16.78 -59.74 -7.68
CA VAL A 10 15.38 -60.19 -7.58
C VAL A 10 15.10 -61.40 -8.49
N PHE A 11 15.75 -61.48 -9.65
CA PHE A 11 15.53 -62.58 -10.61
C PHE A 11 16.17 -63.92 -10.20
N GLY A 12 17.31 -63.90 -9.49
CA GLY A 12 18.02 -65.12 -9.07
C GLY A 12 17.17 -66.08 -8.19
N PRO A 13 16.56 -65.61 -7.09
CA PRO A 13 15.72 -66.44 -6.23
C PRO A 13 14.44 -66.91 -6.93
N LEU A 14 13.87 -66.08 -7.81
CA LEU A 14 12.68 -66.40 -8.60
C LEU A 14 12.94 -67.52 -9.61
N HIS A 15 14.10 -67.51 -10.26
CA HIS A 15 14.51 -68.59 -11.14
C HIS A 15 14.76 -69.90 -10.36
N ALA A 16 15.38 -69.84 -9.18
CA ALA A 16 15.60 -71.02 -8.34
C ALA A 16 14.28 -71.63 -7.84
N ALA A 17 13.33 -70.79 -7.39
CA ALA A 17 11.99 -71.23 -6.98
C ALA A 17 11.18 -71.80 -8.15
N TRP A 18 11.33 -71.24 -9.36
CA TRP A 18 10.69 -71.76 -10.58
C TRP A 18 11.23 -73.14 -10.96
N MET A 19 12.55 -73.33 -10.90
CA MET A 19 13.18 -74.63 -11.17
C MET A 19 12.78 -75.69 -10.13
N TRP A 20 12.71 -75.33 -8.85
CA TRP A 20 12.24 -76.22 -7.79
C TRP A 20 10.76 -76.63 -7.97
N GLY A 21 9.90 -75.68 -8.39
CA GLY A 21 8.48 -75.94 -8.65
C GLY A 21 8.23 -76.87 -9.86
N LEU A 22 9.11 -76.82 -10.87
CA LEU A 22 9.09 -77.75 -12.02
C LEU A 22 9.48 -79.18 -11.61
N GLU A 23 10.28 -79.35 -10.56
CA GLU A 23 10.74 -80.66 -10.08
C GLU A 23 9.70 -81.38 -9.20
N HIS A 24 8.73 -80.66 -8.63
CA HIS A 24 7.76 -81.19 -7.65
C HIS A 24 6.32 -81.40 -8.19
N ASP A 25 6.13 -81.44 -9.51
CA ASP A 25 4.84 -81.74 -10.18
C ASP A 25 3.63 -80.97 -9.61
N LEU A 26 3.86 -79.67 -9.29
CA LEU A 26 2.80 -78.78 -8.84
C LEU A 26 1.69 -78.70 -9.91
N PRO A 27 0.42 -78.96 -9.56
CA PRO A 27 -0.67 -78.88 -10.53
C PRO A 27 -0.68 -77.51 -11.21
N GLN A 28 -0.75 -77.51 -12.54
CA GLN A 28 -0.58 -76.32 -13.40
C GLN A 28 -1.43 -75.09 -12.96
N GLY A 29 -2.60 -75.33 -12.38
CA GLY A 29 -3.47 -74.27 -11.83
C GLY A 29 -2.85 -73.48 -10.66
N TRP A 30 -2.06 -74.13 -9.80
CA TRP A 30 -1.41 -73.46 -8.67
C TRP A 30 -0.21 -72.61 -9.11
N ALA A 31 0.57 -73.10 -10.09
CA ALA A 31 1.71 -72.36 -10.63
C ALA A 31 1.30 -71.04 -11.27
N THR A 32 0.20 -71.04 -12.04
CA THR A 32 -0.35 -69.84 -12.68
C THR A 32 -0.89 -68.84 -11.66
N LEU A 33 -1.59 -69.32 -10.62
CA LEU A 33 -2.07 -68.48 -9.53
C LEU A 33 -0.94 -67.81 -8.75
N LEU A 34 0.09 -68.57 -8.33
CA LEU A 34 1.24 -68.04 -7.61
C LEU A 34 2.03 -67.03 -8.46
N GLY A 35 2.24 -67.33 -9.75
CA GLY A 35 2.87 -66.41 -10.68
C GLY A 35 2.10 -65.09 -10.82
N ALA A 36 0.76 -65.14 -10.92
CA ALA A 36 -0.08 -63.95 -10.97
C ALA A 36 -0.01 -63.10 -9.69
N ILE A 37 -0.04 -63.74 -8.51
CA ILE A 37 0.08 -63.05 -7.21
C ILE A 37 1.43 -62.34 -7.10
N ILE A 38 2.52 -63.02 -7.45
CA ILE A 38 3.86 -62.45 -7.41
C ILE A 38 3.98 -61.28 -8.41
N GLY A 39 3.51 -61.47 -9.65
CA GLY A 39 3.54 -60.43 -10.68
C GLY A 39 2.77 -59.18 -10.28
N LEU A 40 1.54 -59.34 -9.78
CA LEU A 40 0.74 -58.22 -9.26
C LEU A 40 1.39 -57.57 -8.04
N GLY A 41 2.01 -58.34 -7.17
CA GLY A 41 2.75 -57.83 -6.00
C GLY A 41 3.90 -56.90 -6.38
N VAL A 42 4.69 -57.27 -7.39
CA VAL A 42 5.79 -56.43 -7.90
C VAL A 42 5.26 -55.14 -8.53
N ILE A 43 4.20 -55.22 -9.36
CA ILE A 43 3.57 -54.03 -9.96
C ILE A 43 3.02 -53.11 -8.88
N ALA A 44 2.31 -53.65 -7.88
CA ALA A 44 1.78 -52.87 -6.76
C ALA A 44 2.89 -52.18 -5.95
N TRP A 45 4.02 -52.87 -5.73
CA TRP A 45 5.17 -52.28 -5.06
C TRP A 45 5.82 -51.14 -5.87
N GLN A 46 6.02 -51.34 -7.18
CA GLN A 46 6.55 -50.30 -8.08
C GLN A 46 5.61 -49.10 -8.21
N ALA A 47 4.30 -49.34 -8.30
CA ALA A 47 3.31 -48.28 -8.29
C ALA A 47 3.37 -47.49 -6.97
N ARG A 48 3.46 -48.19 -5.83
CA ARG A 48 3.56 -47.56 -4.51
C ARG A 48 4.83 -46.71 -4.33
N THR A 49 5.97 -47.15 -4.86
CA THR A 49 7.21 -46.35 -4.80
C THR A 49 7.15 -45.16 -5.75
N GLY A 50 6.62 -45.33 -6.97
CA GLY A 50 6.38 -44.24 -7.92
C GLY A 50 5.48 -43.14 -7.35
N PHE A 51 4.33 -43.51 -6.76
CA PHE A 51 3.43 -42.55 -6.14
C PHE A 51 4.07 -41.80 -4.96
N ARG A 52 4.91 -42.46 -4.16
CA ARG A 52 5.65 -41.78 -3.07
C ARG A 52 6.60 -40.71 -3.59
N HIS A 53 7.29 -40.95 -4.71
CA HIS A 53 8.18 -39.95 -5.31
C HIS A 53 7.40 -38.78 -5.92
N LEU A 54 6.27 -39.05 -6.57
CA LEU A 54 5.40 -38.01 -7.12
C LEU A 54 4.84 -37.11 -6.01
N ILE A 55 4.34 -37.69 -4.91
CA ILE A 55 3.82 -36.92 -3.77
C ILE A 55 4.91 -36.01 -3.19
N ARG A 56 6.12 -36.55 -2.93
CA ARG A 56 7.24 -35.75 -2.41
C ARG A 56 7.65 -34.63 -3.37
N SER A 57 7.63 -34.90 -4.67
CA SER A 57 7.93 -33.88 -5.70
C SER A 57 6.87 -32.80 -5.74
N GLN A 58 5.60 -33.15 -5.63
CA GLN A 58 4.49 -32.20 -5.59
C GLN A 58 4.52 -31.34 -4.32
N GLU A 59 4.81 -31.93 -3.16
CA GLU A 59 4.99 -31.19 -1.89
C GLU A 59 6.16 -30.21 -1.99
N HIS A 60 7.29 -30.63 -2.55
CA HIS A 60 8.45 -29.76 -2.74
C HIS A 60 8.16 -28.60 -3.72
N GLN A 61 7.49 -28.89 -4.84
CA GLN A 61 7.07 -27.86 -5.80
C GLN A 61 6.06 -26.88 -5.19
N ALA A 62 5.10 -27.37 -4.40
CA ALA A 62 4.14 -26.51 -3.71
C ALA A 62 4.82 -25.60 -2.68
N ASN A 63 5.85 -26.10 -1.98
CA ASN A 63 6.62 -25.28 -1.05
C ASN A 63 7.47 -24.23 -1.78
N LEU A 64 8.14 -24.61 -2.87
CA LEU A 64 8.92 -23.68 -3.68
C LEU A 64 8.02 -22.57 -4.27
N GLN A 65 6.82 -22.92 -4.75
CA GLN A 65 5.86 -21.94 -5.24
C GLN A 65 5.43 -20.96 -4.14
N ARG A 66 5.13 -21.46 -2.93
CA ARG A 66 4.81 -20.59 -1.78
C ARG A 66 5.94 -19.64 -1.39
N GLU A 67 7.19 -20.08 -1.54
CA GLU A 67 8.37 -19.24 -1.27
C GLU A 67 8.53 -18.16 -2.35
N LEU A 68 8.39 -18.51 -3.63
CA LEU A 68 8.42 -17.58 -4.75
C LEU A 68 7.29 -16.54 -4.65
N ASP A 69 6.08 -16.97 -4.30
CA ASP A 69 4.94 -16.07 -4.11
C ASP A 69 5.20 -15.08 -2.96
N LYS A 70 5.76 -15.55 -1.85
CA LYS A 70 6.14 -14.69 -0.71
C LYS A 70 7.24 -13.69 -1.09
N GLU A 71 8.25 -14.12 -1.83
CA GLU A 71 9.32 -13.25 -2.28
C GLU A 71 8.82 -12.20 -3.29
N SER A 72 7.95 -12.61 -4.21
CA SER A 72 7.26 -11.72 -5.15
C SER A 72 6.45 -10.65 -4.41
N HIS A 73 5.63 -11.03 -3.42
CA HIS A 73 4.88 -10.07 -2.61
C HIS A 73 5.78 -9.11 -1.82
N ARG A 74 6.88 -9.61 -1.24
CA ARG A 74 7.86 -8.75 -0.54
C ARG A 74 8.50 -7.75 -1.48
N ARG A 75 8.88 -8.20 -2.69
CA ARG A 75 9.47 -7.33 -3.71
C ARG A 75 8.48 -6.27 -4.17
N GLU A 76 7.23 -6.64 -4.41
CA GLU A 76 6.18 -5.68 -4.76
C GLU A 76 5.95 -4.64 -3.66
N ALA A 77 5.90 -5.08 -2.40
CA ALA A 77 5.74 -4.18 -1.26
C ALA A 77 6.92 -3.20 -1.13
N ALA A 78 8.15 -3.67 -1.31
CA ALA A 78 9.34 -2.83 -1.28
C ALA A 78 9.37 -1.80 -2.42
N VAL A 79 9.01 -2.21 -3.65
CA VAL A 79 8.90 -1.30 -4.80
C VAL A 79 7.83 -0.23 -4.56
N LEU A 80 6.67 -0.63 -4.02
CA LEU A 80 5.61 0.31 -3.66
C LEU A 80 6.08 1.29 -2.58
N ALA A 81 6.75 0.81 -1.53
CA ALA A 81 7.27 1.64 -0.46
C ALA A 81 8.29 2.67 -0.98
N ALA A 82 9.21 2.25 -1.83
CA ALA A 82 10.20 3.13 -2.47
C ALA A 82 9.54 4.21 -3.34
N ALA A 83 8.52 3.83 -4.13
CA ALA A 83 7.78 4.76 -4.98
C ALA A 83 7.01 5.80 -4.15
N LEU A 84 6.28 5.36 -3.11
CA LEU A 84 5.57 6.25 -2.20
C LEU A 84 6.52 7.17 -1.44
N ARG A 85 7.69 6.68 -1.03
CA ARG A 85 8.75 7.48 -0.38
C ARG A 85 9.27 8.57 -1.31
N GLY A 86 9.51 8.25 -2.59
CA GLY A 86 9.91 9.23 -3.59
C GLY A 86 8.88 10.34 -3.79
N GLU A 87 7.61 9.99 -3.90
CA GLU A 87 6.51 10.96 -4.01
C GLU A 87 6.35 11.80 -2.75
N LEU A 88 6.41 11.20 -1.56
CA LEU A 88 6.37 11.92 -0.29
C LEU A 88 7.52 12.92 -0.17
N LEU A 89 8.75 12.55 -0.56
CA LEU A 89 9.88 13.48 -0.56
C LEU A 89 9.66 14.66 -1.52
N ALA A 90 9.11 14.42 -2.71
CA ALA A 90 8.71 15.50 -3.62
C ALA A 90 7.66 16.41 -2.97
N GLY A 91 6.69 15.83 -2.25
CA GLY A 91 5.72 16.56 -1.44
C GLY A 91 6.35 17.39 -0.33
N ALA A 92 7.36 16.87 0.39
CA ALA A 92 8.11 17.64 1.40
C ALA A 92 8.77 18.88 0.79
N TYR A 93 9.42 18.74 -0.37
CA TYR A 93 10.00 19.89 -1.08
C TYR A 93 8.94 20.93 -1.49
N ALA A 94 7.75 20.48 -1.92
CA ALA A 94 6.64 21.37 -2.23
C ALA A 94 6.16 22.13 -0.98
N LEU A 95 6.06 21.46 0.18
CA LEU A 95 5.69 22.10 1.45
C LEU A 95 6.74 23.12 1.94
N VAL A 96 8.03 22.83 1.77
CA VAL A 96 9.11 23.77 2.13
C VAL A 96 9.04 25.02 1.25
N ARG A 97 8.87 24.85 -0.07
CA ARG A 97 8.70 25.97 -1.01
C ARG A 97 7.46 26.79 -0.67
N ARG A 98 6.34 26.13 -0.38
CA ARG A 98 5.09 26.77 0.07
C ARG A 98 5.30 27.58 1.34
N SER A 99 6.04 27.06 2.33
CA SER A 99 6.36 27.77 3.57
C SER A 99 7.12 29.06 3.30
N GLY A 100 8.15 29.02 2.43
CA GLY A 100 8.90 30.23 2.06
C GLY A 100 8.05 31.28 1.32
N TRP A 101 7.11 30.83 0.48
CA TRP A 101 6.15 31.74 -0.17
C TRP A 101 5.16 32.35 0.83
N LEU A 102 4.64 31.57 1.78
CA LEU A 102 3.76 32.06 2.84
C LEU A 102 4.46 33.08 3.74
N GLU A 103 5.73 32.86 4.11
CA GLU A 103 6.53 33.82 4.86
C GLU A 103 6.73 35.15 4.09
N ALA A 104 6.80 35.10 2.76
CA ALA A 104 6.84 36.31 1.94
C ALA A 104 5.50 37.05 1.93
N ILE A 105 4.37 36.32 1.85
CA ILE A 105 3.02 36.91 1.93
C ILE A 105 2.77 37.52 3.30
N GLU A 106 3.19 36.86 4.38
CA GLU A 106 3.04 37.38 5.75
C GLU A 106 3.66 38.77 5.88
N LYS A 107 4.87 38.99 5.32
CA LYS A 107 5.53 40.30 5.30
C LYS A 107 4.75 41.35 4.51
N ILE A 108 4.16 40.97 3.37
CA ILE A 108 3.32 41.87 2.57
C ILE A 108 2.08 42.28 3.37
N ILE A 109 1.47 41.34 4.10
CA ILE A 109 0.31 41.60 4.95
C ILE A 109 0.71 42.51 6.12
N ASP A 110 1.87 42.29 6.74
CA ASP A 110 2.38 43.14 7.82
C ASP A 110 2.62 44.59 7.37
N ASP A 111 3.15 44.78 6.16
CA ASP A 111 3.32 46.12 5.59
C ASP A 111 1.96 46.78 5.27
N ALA A 112 0.98 46.01 4.79
CA ALA A 112 -0.38 46.50 4.56
C ALA A 112 -1.08 46.88 5.87
N ALA A 113 -0.84 46.14 6.96
CA ALA A 113 -1.41 46.38 8.28
C ALA A 113 -0.90 47.67 8.95
N LYS A 114 0.25 48.20 8.53
CA LYS A 114 0.76 49.50 9.02
C LYS A 114 -0.09 50.68 8.56
N ASN A 115 -0.89 50.51 7.50
CA ASN A 115 -1.85 51.51 7.06
C ASN A 115 -3.22 51.24 7.72
N PRO A 116 -3.76 52.13 8.57
CA PRO A 116 -5.05 51.95 9.24
C PRO A 116 -6.25 51.79 8.29
N GLN A 117 -6.11 52.28 7.05
CA GLN A 117 -7.10 52.12 5.98
C GLN A 117 -6.72 51.00 5.00
N GLY A 118 -5.57 50.36 5.21
CA GLY A 118 -5.05 49.29 4.38
C GLY A 118 -5.98 48.10 4.42
N LYS A 119 -6.55 47.75 3.27
CA LYS A 119 -7.32 46.53 3.11
C LYS A 119 -6.56 45.55 2.23
N PHE A 120 -6.70 44.27 2.53
CA PHE A 120 -6.13 43.20 1.72
C PHE A 120 -7.17 42.67 0.73
N TYR A 121 -6.96 42.91 -0.56
CA TYR A 121 -7.91 42.58 -1.62
C TYR A 121 -7.59 41.26 -2.33
N SER A 122 -6.36 40.77 -2.23
CA SER A 122 -5.88 39.64 -3.01
C SER A 122 -6.47 38.30 -2.54
N GLU A 123 -6.66 37.40 -3.50
CA GLU A 123 -6.89 35.98 -3.23
C GLU A 123 -5.59 35.33 -2.76
N ILE A 124 -5.67 34.51 -1.70
CA ILE A 124 -4.58 33.60 -1.32
C ILE A 124 -5.08 32.19 -1.56
N ARG A 125 -4.52 31.56 -2.60
CA ARG A 125 -4.79 30.17 -2.94
C ARG A 125 -3.57 29.32 -2.58
N ILE A 126 -3.81 28.29 -1.78
CA ILE A 126 -2.82 27.28 -1.42
C ILE A 126 -3.24 25.99 -2.09
N GLU A 127 -2.56 25.66 -3.18
CA GLU A 127 -2.79 24.43 -3.93
C GLU A 127 -2.25 23.23 -3.18
N GLY A 128 -3.00 22.14 -3.19
CA GLY A 128 -2.58 20.85 -2.62
C GLY A 128 -1.46 20.22 -3.44
N VAL A 129 -0.72 19.30 -2.82
CA VAL A 129 0.33 18.54 -3.52
C VAL A 129 -0.35 17.46 -4.38
N THR A 130 0.09 17.32 -5.64
CA THR A 130 -0.35 16.24 -6.53
C THR A 130 0.33 14.92 -6.17
N THR A 131 -0.44 13.83 -6.13
CA THR A 131 0.02 12.54 -5.57
C THR A 131 -0.32 11.37 -6.49
N PRO A 132 0.16 11.37 -7.76
CA PRO A 132 -0.19 10.37 -8.76
C PRO A 132 0.13 8.92 -8.38
N ILE A 133 1.23 8.67 -7.65
CA ILE A 133 1.63 7.32 -7.25
C ILE A 133 0.68 6.78 -6.19
N TYR A 134 0.41 7.58 -5.15
CA TYR A 134 -0.57 7.23 -4.13
C TYR A 134 -1.96 6.99 -4.72
N ASP A 135 -2.43 7.88 -5.60
CA ASP A 135 -3.76 7.77 -6.20
C ASP A 135 -3.88 6.51 -7.08
N ALA A 136 -2.83 6.19 -7.85
CA ALA A 136 -2.80 4.99 -8.68
C ALA A 136 -2.64 3.68 -7.87
N GLN A 137 -2.09 3.74 -6.66
CA GLN A 137 -1.73 2.55 -5.86
C GLN A 137 -2.47 2.47 -4.51
N ALA A 138 -3.49 3.30 -4.28
CA ALA A 138 -4.22 3.37 -3.01
C ALA A 138 -4.80 2.00 -2.58
N SER A 139 -5.29 1.20 -3.54
CA SER A 139 -5.81 -0.16 -3.29
C SER A 139 -4.74 -1.15 -2.83
N ARG A 140 -3.46 -0.86 -3.06
CA ARG A 140 -2.32 -1.73 -2.75
C ARG A 140 -1.57 -1.34 -1.47
N LEU A 141 -2.03 -0.32 -0.74
CA LEU A 141 -1.43 0.08 0.53
C LEU A 141 -1.42 -1.05 1.57
N GLY A 142 -2.32 -2.03 1.47
CA GLY A 142 -2.30 -3.22 2.34
C GLY A 142 -0.99 -4.01 2.26
N LEU A 143 -0.23 -3.93 1.15
CA LEU A 143 1.01 -4.66 0.96
C LEU A 143 2.13 -4.24 1.92
N ILE A 144 2.12 -2.98 2.38
CA ILE A 144 3.15 -2.43 3.28
C ILE A 144 2.76 -2.56 4.77
N GLY A 145 1.66 -3.27 5.06
CA GLY A 145 1.15 -3.48 6.41
C GLY A 145 0.23 -2.35 6.91
N ALA A 146 -0.76 -2.72 7.71
CA ALA A 146 -1.86 -1.82 8.10
C ALA A 146 -1.40 -0.55 8.84
N SER A 147 -0.41 -0.66 9.74
CA SER A 147 0.11 0.49 10.49
C SER A 147 0.78 1.52 9.58
N LEU A 148 1.65 1.07 8.68
CA LEU A 148 2.35 1.97 7.77
C LEU A 148 1.39 2.53 6.71
N ALA A 149 0.45 1.72 6.22
CA ALA A 149 -0.61 2.14 5.32
C ALA A 149 -1.46 3.29 5.90
N ALA A 150 -1.83 3.20 7.18
CA ALA A 150 -2.61 4.24 7.86
C ALA A 150 -1.83 5.56 7.96
N ASP A 151 -0.55 5.50 8.34
CA ASP A 151 0.32 6.67 8.42
C ASP A 151 0.50 7.32 7.04
N VAL A 152 0.73 6.51 6.00
CA VAL A 152 0.83 6.96 4.61
C VAL A 152 -0.46 7.68 4.19
N ALA A 153 -1.62 7.05 4.38
CA ALA A 153 -2.91 7.64 4.02
C ALA A 153 -3.18 8.96 4.75
N GLN A 154 -2.82 9.03 6.04
CA GLN A 154 -2.99 10.25 6.84
C GLN A 154 -2.13 11.40 6.32
N VAL A 155 -0.87 11.14 5.97
CA VAL A 155 0.02 12.16 5.39
C VAL A 155 -0.49 12.62 4.03
N TYR A 156 -0.88 11.69 3.15
CA TYR A 156 -1.43 12.02 1.84
C TYR A 156 -2.70 12.86 1.94
N GLY A 157 -3.63 12.50 2.83
CA GLY A 157 -4.82 13.31 3.09
C GLY A 157 -4.49 14.75 3.54
N SER A 158 -3.42 14.92 4.32
CA SER A 158 -2.99 16.22 4.82
C SER A 158 -2.35 17.08 3.72
N ILE A 159 -1.45 16.52 2.90
CA ILE A 159 -0.73 17.31 1.88
C ILE A 159 -1.57 17.62 0.63
N LYS A 160 -2.60 16.82 0.35
CA LYS A 160 -3.57 17.06 -0.73
C LYS A 160 -4.58 18.17 -0.40
N SER A 161 -4.69 18.58 0.87
CA SER A 161 -5.62 19.62 1.28
C SER A 161 -5.34 20.93 0.54
N GLN A 162 -6.41 21.56 0.06
CA GLN A 162 -6.38 22.85 -0.62
C GLN A 162 -7.05 23.88 0.26
N PHE A 163 -6.48 25.09 0.30
CA PHE A 163 -7.06 26.18 1.07
C PHE A 163 -7.21 27.40 0.19
N LEU A 164 -8.37 28.03 0.29
CA LEU A 164 -8.70 29.22 -0.47
C LEU A 164 -9.19 30.29 0.50
N LEU A 165 -8.42 31.37 0.60
CA LEU A 165 -8.92 32.64 1.08
C LEU A 165 -9.30 33.44 -0.18
N ALA A 166 -10.60 33.46 -0.53
CA ALA A 166 -11.15 34.01 -1.78
C ALA A 166 -10.74 35.48 -2.04
N ALA A 167 -11.17 36.16 -3.08
CA ALA A 167 -11.04 37.65 -3.09
C ALA A 167 -12.17 38.30 -2.25
N SER A 168 -12.01 39.56 -1.86
CA SER A 168 -13.11 40.39 -1.29
C SER A 168 -13.07 41.77 -1.91
N GLU A 169 -14.15 42.16 -2.60
CA GLU A 169 -14.29 43.50 -3.20
C GLU A 169 -14.28 44.60 -2.13
N ALA A 170 -14.85 44.32 -0.96
CA ALA A 170 -14.83 45.23 0.17
C ALA A 170 -13.44 45.33 0.84
N GLY A 171 -12.48 44.48 0.43
CA GLY A 171 -11.21 44.27 1.09
C GLY A 171 -11.35 43.52 2.42
N ARG A 172 -10.28 42.86 2.86
CA ARG A 172 -10.23 42.17 4.16
C ARG A 172 -9.41 42.93 5.18
N ASP A 173 -9.73 42.68 6.45
CA ASP A 173 -8.85 43.02 7.56
C ASP A 173 -7.49 42.29 7.38
N PRO A 174 -6.37 43.03 7.28
CA PRO A 174 -5.04 42.45 7.22
C PRO A 174 -4.74 41.49 8.39
N LYS A 175 -5.31 41.70 9.57
CA LYS A 175 -5.11 40.81 10.73
C LYS A 175 -5.64 39.40 10.49
N LEU A 176 -6.85 39.30 9.91
CA LEU A 176 -7.46 38.01 9.58
C LEU A 176 -6.68 37.28 8.48
N ALA A 177 -6.21 38.03 7.47
CA ALA A 177 -5.37 37.47 6.42
C ALA A 177 -4.04 36.94 6.98
N LYS A 178 -3.43 37.68 7.93
CA LYS A 178 -2.22 37.26 8.62
C LYS A 178 -2.43 35.98 9.42
N GLU A 179 -3.46 35.93 10.25
CA GLU A 179 -3.78 34.74 11.05
C GLU A 179 -3.98 33.51 10.16
N PHE A 180 -4.68 33.65 9.03
CA PHE A 180 -4.83 32.58 8.04
C PHE A 180 -3.47 32.11 7.51
N VAL A 181 -2.58 33.02 7.11
CA VAL A 181 -1.24 32.69 6.60
C VAL A 181 -0.37 32.02 7.66
N GLU A 182 -0.40 32.51 8.91
CA GLU A 182 0.33 31.92 10.03
C GLU A 182 -0.11 30.49 10.33
N VAL A 183 -1.43 30.22 10.33
CA VAL A 183 -1.98 28.87 10.51
C VAL A 183 -1.46 27.95 9.39
N GLN A 184 -1.50 28.40 8.14
CA GLN A 184 -1.07 27.60 6.99
C GLN A 184 0.45 27.36 6.98
N LEU A 185 1.24 28.34 7.44
CA LEU A 185 2.67 28.21 7.60
C LEU A 185 3.01 27.16 8.67
N ASN A 186 2.33 27.21 9.81
CA ASN A 186 2.50 26.25 10.90
C ASN A 186 2.10 24.83 10.46
N LEU A 187 0.96 24.69 9.78
CA LEU A 187 0.52 23.40 9.22
C LEU A 187 1.54 22.84 8.21
N SER A 188 2.08 23.68 7.33
CA SER A 188 3.08 23.25 6.34
C SER A 188 4.36 22.73 7.02
N LYS A 189 4.81 23.39 8.11
CA LYS A 189 5.96 22.96 8.92
C LYS A 189 5.69 21.64 9.63
N VAL A 190 4.50 21.44 10.18
CA VAL A 190 4.11 20.18 10.83
C VAL A 190 4.00 19.04 9.81
N PHE A 191 3.29 19.25 8.71
CA PHE A 191 3.14 18.24 7.66
C PHE A 191 4.49 17.85 7.05
N SER A 192 5.44 18.79 6.92
CA SER A 192 6.79 18.45 6.49
C SER A 192 7.49 17.46 7.45
N LYS A 193 7.25 17.57 8.76
CA LYS A 193 7.79 16.60 9.74
C LYS A 193 7.09 15.24 9.62
N ASP A 194 5.77 15.24 9.47
CA ASP A 194 4.99 14.01 9.27
C ASP A 194 5.48 13.25 8.03
N VAL A 195 5.67 13.97 6.91
CA VAL A 195 6.18 13.41 5.66
C VAL A 195 7.55 12.77 5.87
N LEU A 196 8.50 13.48 6.49
CA LEU A 196 9.84 12.95 6.74
C LEU A 196 9.83 11.74 7.69
N HIS A 197 8.94 11.73 8.67
CA HIS A 197 8.74 10.59 9.57
C HIS A 197 8.27 9.35 8.80
N VAL A 198 7.21 9.48 8.01
CA VAL A 198 6.70 8.36 7.20
C VAL A 198 7.71 7.91 6.15
N CYS A 199 8.49 8.83 5.57
CA CYS A 199 9.60 8.46 4.70
C CYS A 199 10.66 7.58 5.38
N LYS A 200 10.97 7.84 6.66
CA LYS A 200 11.88 6.98 7.45
C LYS A 200 11.28 5.60 7.69
N ARG A 201 9.98 5.53 8.04
CA ARG A 201 9.29 4.25 8.21
C ARG A 201 9.28 3.42 6.91
N LEU A 202 8.98 4.06 5.78
CA LEU A 202 9.01 3.42 4.46
C LEU A 202 10.41 2.94 4.09
N LEU A 203 11.45 3.71 4.43
CA LEU A 203 12.84 3.32 4.22
C LEU A 203 13.19 2.08 5.06
N ALA A 204 12.90 2.10 6.37
CA ALA A 204 13.13 0.96 7.26
C ALA A 204 12.40 -0.31 6.78
N PHE A 205 11.17 -0.16 6.26
CA PHE A 205 10.42 -1.24 5.63
C PHE A 205 11.10 -1.75 4.35
N GLU A 206 11.56 -0.84 3.48
CA GLU A 206 12.25 -1.15 2.21
C GLU A 206 13.58 -1.89 2.43
N THR A 207 14.37 -1.47 3.42
CA THR A 207 15.67 -2.06 3.76
C THR A 207 15.57 -3.30 4.65
N GLY A 208 14.39 -3.56 5.23
CA GLY A 208 14.19 -4.65 6.18
C GLY A 208 14.92 -4.42 7.51
N THR A 209 15.11 -3.16 7.92
CA THR A 209 15.77 -2.77 9.18
C THR A 209 14.74 -2.22 10.17
N PRO A 210 13.95 -3.07 10.85
CA PRO A 210 12.89 -2.63 11.77
C PRO A 210 13.41 -1.82 12.96
N GLU A 211 14.69 -1.96 13.33
CA GLU A 211 15.37 -1.16 14.34
C GLU A 211 15.48 0.32 13.98
N ASP A 212 15.41 0.66 12.68
CA ASP A 212 15.46 2.03 12.18
C ASP A 212 14.05 2.66 12.04
N ASP A 213 12.96 1.90 12.27
CA ASP A 213 11.59 2.44 12.22
C ASP A 213 11.37 3.38 13.43
N PRO A 214 11.10 4.69 13.21
CA PRO A 214 10.83 5.63 14.30
C PRO A 214 9.49 5.41 15.02
N GLY A 215 8.72 4.38 14.64
CA GLY A 215 7.43 4.03 15.22
C GLY A 215 6.26 4.74 14.56
N ILE A 216 5.05 4.49 15.04
CA ILE A 216 3.83 5.01 14.41
C ILE A 216 3.73 6.54 14.53
N LEU A 217 3.22 7.18 13.47
CA LEU A 217 3.15 8.65 13.36
C LEU A 217 2.40 9.30 14.51
N VAL A 218 1.34 8.65 15.00
CA VAL A 218 0.52 9.16 16.11
C VAL A 218 1.34 9.35 17.39
N GLU A 219 2.23 8.42 17.72
CA GLU A 219 3.10 8.55 18.90
C GLU A 219 4.18 9.62 18.69
N ALA A 220 4.75 9.69 17.49
CA ALA A 220 5.73 10.72 17.15
C ALA A 220 5.13 12.14 17.29
N ARG A 221 3.89 12.33 16.85
CA ARG A 221 3.18 13.62 17.00
C ARG A 221 2.97 14.01 18.46
N LYS A 222 2.73 13.07 19.38
CA LYS A 222 2.61 13.40 20.81
C LYS A 222 3.89 14.01 21.36
N VAL A 223 5.05 13.55 20.88
CA VAL A 223 6.36 14.10 21.26
C VAL A 223 6.57 15.50 20.66
N TRP A 224 6.13 15.74 19.43
CA TRP A 224 6.28 17.05 18.77
C TRP A 224 5.31 18.12 19.27
N LEU A 225 4.16 17.71 19.81
CA LEU A 225 3.13 18.60 20.35
C LEU A 225 3.42 19.10 21.77
N ILE A 226 4.57 18.76 22.36
CA ILE A 226 5.01 19.37 23.61
C ILE A 226 5.16 20.88 23.36
N PRO A 227 4.35 21.74 24.00
CA PRO A 227 4.34 23.16 23.71
C PRO A 227 5.71 23.77 24.00
N SER A 228 6.18 24.60 23.07
CA SER A 228 7.30 25.50 23.34
C SER A 228 7.00 26.28 24.62
N PRO A 229 7.95 26.41 25.59
CA PRO A 229 7.73 27.11 26.86
C PRO A 229 7.36 28.59 26.73
N ARG A 230 7.28 29.13 25.50
CA ARG A 230 6.78 30.48 25.20
C ARG A 230 5.25 30.48 24.98
N GLY A 231 4.48 30.06 25.98
CA GLY A 231 3.17 30.61 26.36
C GLY A 231 1.99 30.72 25.37
N THR A 232 2.12 30.44 24.07
CA THR A 232 0.98 30.43 23.13
C THR A 232 0.60 28.99 22.84
N SER A 233 -0.23 28.43 23.72
CA SER A 233 -0.88 27.14 23.50
C SER A 233 -1.95 27.31 22.42
N LEU A 234 -1.57 27.27 21.15
CA LEU A 234 -2.48 26.80 20.11
C LEU A 234 -2.61 25.30 20.31
N THR A 235 -3.54 24.91 21.19
CA THR A 235 -3.99 23.53 21.28
C THR A 235 -4.69 23.24 19.96
N PHE A 236 -3.94 22.79 18.95
CA PHE A 236 -4.51 22.24 17.74
C PHE A 236 -5.28 21.00 18.16
N VAL A 237 -6.57 21.17 18.40
CA VAL A 237 -7.52 20.07 18.37
C VAL A 237 -7.54 19.61 16.93
N TYR A 238 -6.60 18.72 16.58
CA TYR A 238 -6.75 17.90 15.39
C TYR A 238 -8.16 17.31 15.49
N PRO A 239 -9.01 17.45 14.47
CA PRO A 239 -10.26 16.72 14.44
C PRO A 239 -9.91 15.23 14.29
N LEU A 240 -9.62 14.58 15.41
CA LEU A 240 -9.60 13.12 15.56
C LEU A 240 -10.95 12.51 15.14
N TRP A 241 -11.99 13.34 15.01
CA TRP A 241 -13.32 13.01 14.51
C TRP A 241 -13.40 12.63 13.03
N ASN A 242 -12.35 12.85 12.21
CA ASN A 242 -12.42 12.49 10.79
C ASN A 242 -12.20 10.99 10.50
N PHE A 243 -11.78 10.18 11.48
CA PHE A 243 -11.59 8.74 11.24
C PHE A 243 -12.90 7.95 11.21
N ALA A 244 -13.93 8.38 11.97
CA ALA A 244 -15.24 7.74 11.93
C ALA A 244 -16.03 8.09 10.65
N ALA A 245 -15.81 9.28 10.09
CA ALA A 245 -16.47 9.72 8.86
C ALA A 245 -15.86 9.12 7.57
N MET A 246 -14.65 8.57 7.62
CA MET A 246 -13.99 7.96 6.46
C MET A 246 -14.44 6.52 6.13
N GLN A 247 -15.17 5.83 7.01
CA GLN A 247 -15.70 4.49 6.70
C GLN A 247 -16.98 4.52 5.87
N THR A 248 -17.61 5.69 5.73
CA THR A 248 -18.74 5.92 4.84
C THR A 248 -18.29 6.81 3.69
N LEU A 249 -17.91 6.18 2.57
CA LEU A 249 -17.70 6.85 1.29
C LEU A 249 -18.92 7.73 0.93
N GLU A 250 -18.72 9.05 0.85
CA GLU A 250 -18.94 9.88 -0.36
C GLU A 250 -18.84 11.39 -0.09
N GLU A 251 -18.85 11.87 1.15
CA GLU A 251 -18.88 13.32 1.41
C GLU A 251 -17.54 13.91 1.87
N ARG A 252 -16.92 14.60 0.90
CA ARG A 252 -16.01 15.76 0.98
C ARG A 252 -15.84 16.34 2.40
N ALA A 253 -14.66 16.15 3.00
CA ALA A 253 -14.28 16.88 4.20
C ALA A 253 -13.93 18.35 3.86
N VAL A 254 -14.81 19.28 4.24
CA VAL A 254 -14.56 20.73 4.23
C VAL A 254 -14.09 21.14 5.63
N LEU A 255 -12.87 21.65 5.76
CA LEU A 255 -12.41 22.26 7.01
C LEU A 255 -12.99 23.68 7.10
N VAL A 256 -14.08 23.85 7.86
CA VAL A 256 -14.63 25.18 8.19
C VAL A 256 -13.94 25.68 9.46
N LEU A 257 -13.03 26.65 9.30
CA LEU A 257 -12.54 27.44 10.44
C LEU A 257 -13.67 28.41 10.84
N ALA A 258 -14.46 28.02 11.83
CA ALA A 258 -15.41 28.93 12.47
C ALA A 258 -14.63 29.82 13.46
N VAL A 259 -14.22 30.99 12.99
CA VAL A 259 -13.83 32.09 13.90
C VAL A 259 -15.13 32.70 14.39
N SER A 260 -15.47 32.48 15.65
CA SER A 260 -16.63 33.09 16.30
C SER A 260 -16.42 34.60 16.43
N GLY A 261 -16.86 35.34 15.42
CA GLY A 261 -17.01 36.78 15.40
C GLY A 261 -18.00 37.14 14.30
N ASP A 262 -19.04 37.89 14.66
CA ASP A 262 -20.25 38.09 13.88
C ASP A 262 -20.02 38.42 12.38
N SER A 263 -20.83 37.78 11.53
CA SER A 263 -21.26 38.24 10.20
C SER A 263 -20.28 38.18 9.01
N TYR A 264 -20.05 37.00 8.44
CA TYR A 264 -19.72 36.87 7.00
C TYR A 264 -20.33 35.59 6.39
N PRO A 265 -21.03 35.64 5.25
CA PRO A 265 -21.50 34.44 4.55
C PRO A 265 -20.34 33.77 3.82
N ILE A 266 -20.01 32.54 4.22
CA ILE A 266 -19.09 31.65 3.51
C ILE A 266 -19.85 31.03 2.34
N ARG A 267 -19.40 31.25 1.10
CA ARG A 267 -19.90 30.51 -0.08
C ARG A 267 -18.97 29.34 -0.39
N THR A 268 -19.53 28.14 -0.37
CA THR A 268 -18.96 26.91 -0.91
C THR A 268 -18.92 26.99 -2.43
N VAL A 269 -17.74 26.83 -3.04
CA VAL A 269 -17.61 26.56 -4.47
C VAL A 269 -17.10 25.14 -4.63
N THR A 270 -17.99 24.24 -5.06
CA THR A 270 -17.68 22.86 -5.42
C THR A 270 -17.77 22.74 -6.94
N SER A 271 -16.63 22.62 -7.61
CA SER A 271 -16.59 22.09 -8.97
C SER A 271 -15.34 21.25 -9.18
N TYR A 272 -15.51 19.92 -9.14
CA TYR A 272 -14.70 18.99 -9.91
C TYR A 272 -15.60 17.80 -10.29
N ASN A 273 -15.72 17.59 -11.61
CA ASN A 273 -16.28 16.39 -12.22
C ASN A 273 -15.25 15.28 -12.08
N TRP A 274 -15.56 14.26 -11.29
CA TRP A 274 -14.94 12.97 -11.48
C TRP A 274 -15.48 12.38 -12.80
N PRO A 275 -14.64 11.81 -13.67
CA PRO A 275 -15.17 10.98 -14.75
C PRO A 275 -15.93 9.81 -14.10
N PRO A 276 -17.13 9.44 -14.59
CA PRO A 276 -17.84 8.28 -14.08
C PRO A 276 -16.95 7.05 -14.23
N ALA A 277 -16.98 6.19 -13.21
CA ALA A 277 -16.34 4.90 -13.23
C ALA A 277 -16.67 4.20 -14.57
N LEU A 278 -15.64 3.71 -15.26
CA LEU A 278 -15.81 2.83 -16.40
C LEU A 278 -16.57 1.60 -15.92
N GLU A 279 -17.88 1.58 -16.17
CA GLU A 279 -18.68 0.36 -16.11
C GLU A 279 -18.06 -0.63 -17.09
N GLU A 280 -17.48 -1.70 -16.55
CA GLU A 280 -17.11 -2.88 -17.33
C GLU A 280 -18.37 -3.47 -17.96
N HIS A 281 -18.65 -3.06 -19.20
CA HIS A 281 -19.56 -3.78 -20.06
C HIS A 281 -18.96 -5.15 -20.39
N HIS A 282 -19.33 -6.15 -19.60
CA HIS A 282 -19.33 -7.55 -20.04
C HIS A 282 -20.42 -7.74 -21.11
N GLY A 283 -20.13 -7.27 -22.32
CA GLY A 283 -20.92 -7.52 -23.53
C GLY A 283 -20.19 -8.50 -24.43
N GLY A 284 -20.54 -9.78 -24.34
CA GLY A 284 -20.14 -10.76 -25.33
C GLY A 284 -20.82 -10.51 -26.68
N ARG A 285 -20.06 -10.58 -27.78
CA ARG A 285 -20.37 -11.37 -28.98
C ARG A 285 -19.26 -11.27 -30.04
N ALA A 286 -18.89 -12.46 -30.50
CA ALA A 286 -18.32 -12.87 -31.78
C ALA A 286 -17.97 -11.78 -32.82
N TYR A 287 -16.71 -11.83 -33.27
CA TYR A 287 -16.39 -11.66 -34.69
C TYR A 287 -15.58 -12.85 -35.19
N CYS A 288 -16.22 -13.60 -36.07
CA CYS A 288 -15.59 -14.50 -37.01
C CYS A 288 -14.95 -13.63 -38.10
N GLY A 289 -13.65 -13.77 -38.30
CA GLY A 289 -12.89 -13.01 -39.29
C GLY A 289 -11.84 -13.90 -39.91
N SER A 290 -12.29 -14.80 -40.78
CA SER A 290 -11.45 -15.43 -41.78
C SER A 290 -10.82 -14.35 -42.67
N ARG A 291 -9.50 -14.45 -42.92
CA ARG A 291 -8.98 -14.05 -44.22
C ARG A 291 -7.93 -15.04 -44.74
N PRO A 292 -7.88 -15.21 -46.07
CA PRO A 292 -7.15 -16.28 -46.74
C PRO A 292 -5.82 -15.80 -47.33
N LEU A 293 -5.01 -16.81 -47.70
CA LEU A 293 -3.75 -16.82 -48.45
C LEU A 293 -2.53 -16.23 -47.75
#